data_AF-A0A067NAZ8-F1
#
_entry.id   AF-A0A067NAZ8-F1
#
_cell.length_a   1.000
_cell.length_b   1.000
_cell.length_c   1.000
_cell.angle_alpha   90.00
_cell.angle_beta   90.00
_cell.angle_gamma   90.00
#
_symmetry.space_group_name_H-M   'P 1'
#
loop_
_entity.id
_entity.type
_entity.pdbx_description
1 polymer ?
#
loop_
_entity_poly.entity_id
_entity_poly.type
_entity_poly.pdbx_seq_one_letter_code
_entity_poly.pdbx_strand_id
1 'polypeptide(L)'
;MFSACRFALVTVFSLSVVFPRWAAAANQGQATWYHTGMGACGAHSNDEDHVVALSSEEFSRSNHCFKHIVIHHQGRAVDATIVDRCEGCSRFALDLSPGAFKMIAPLDAGTAEVTWEYV
;
A
#
# COMPACT_ATOMS: atom_id res chain seq x y z
N MET A 1 -50.11 32.90 -36.76
CA MET A 1 -48.68 33.25 -36.97
C MET A 1 -47.87 32.27 -36.12
N PHE A 2 -47.43 31.17 -36.72
CA PHE A 2 -46.60 30.16 -36.07
C PHE A 2 -45.14 30.60 -36.16
N SER A 3 -44.50 30.90 -35.04
CA SER A 3 -43.07 31.16 -34.98
C SER A 3 -42.36 29.94 -34.40
N ALA A 4 -41.64 29.23 -35.26
CA ALA A 4 -40.84 28.07 -34.88
C ALA A 4 -39.60 28.52 -34.12
N CYS A 5 -39.49 28.16 -32.84
CA CYS A 5 -38.26 28.29 -32.08
C CYS A 5 -37.44 27.01 -32.28
N ARG A 6 -36.36 27.12 -33.05
CA ARG A 6 -35.47 26.01 -33.42
C ARG A 6 -34.74 25.47 -32.18
N PHE A 7 -34.81 24.15 -32.00
CA PHE A 7 -33.95 23.41 -31.07
C PHE A 7 -32.48 23.54 -31.49
N ALA A 8 -31.67 24.21 -30.67
CA ALA A 8 -30.23 24.10 -30.74
C ALA A 8 -29.81 22.83 -29.98
N LEU A 9 -29.39 21.79 -30.70
CA LEU A 9 -28.71 20.63 -30.14
C LEU A 9 -27.35 21.07 -29.60
N VAL A 10 -27.25 21.31 -28.30
CA VAL A 10 -25.97 21.42 -27.62
C VAL A 10 -25.44 20.01 -27.45
N THR A 11 -24.49 19.61 -28.31
CA THR A 11 -23.76 18.35 -28.14
C THR A 11 -22.90 18.47 -26.89
N VAL A 12 -23.37 17.91 -25.78
CA VAL A 12 -22.57 17.74 -24.56
C VAL A 12 -21.53 16.67 -24.89
N PHE A 13 -20.33 17.09 -25.31
CA PHE A 13 -19.15 16.24 -25.20
C PHE A 13 -18.91 16.05 -23.71
N SER A 14 -19.43 14.95 -23.16
CA SER A 14 -19.10 14.49 -21.83
C SER A 14 -17.62 14.16 -21.80
N LEU A 15 -16.79 15.15 -21.46
CA LEU A 15 -15.49 14.93 -20.87
C LEU A 15 -15.78 14.18 -19.57
N SER A 16 -15.85 12.85 -19.65
CA SER A 16 -15.59 12.00 -18.50
C SER A 16 -14.16 12.29 -18.11
N VAL A 17 -13.97 13.35 -17.32
CA VAL A 17 -12.78 13.49 -16.49
C VAL A 17 -12.89 12.29 -15.58
N VAL A 18 -12.22 11.20 -15.96
CA VAL A 18 -11.87 10.16 -15.02
C VAL A 18 -10.97 10.89 -14.05
N PHE A 19 -11.56 11.53 -13.05
CA PHE A 19 -10.82 11.93 -11.87
C PHE A 19 -10.21 10.62 -11.42
N PRO A 20 -8.87 10.45 -11.48
CA PRO A 20 -8.28 9.31 -10.80
C PRO A 20 -8.88 9.38 -9.40
N ARG A 21 -9.58 8.33 -8.98
CA ARG A 21 -10.03 8.23 -7.60
C ARG A 21 -8.79 8.53 -6.81
N TRP A 22 -8.75 9.68 -6.15
CA TRP A 22 -7.62 10.07 -5.34
C TRP A 22 -7.36 8.86 -4.45
N ALA A 23 -6.18 8.27 -4.58
CA ALA A 23 -5.79 7.18 -3.70
C ALA A 23 -6.16 7.67 -2.30
N ALA A 24 -6.99 6.92 -1.58
CA ALA A 24 -7.28 7.21 -0.19
C ALA A 24 -5.94 7.54 0.47
N ALA A 25 -5.85 8.62 1.26
CA ALA A 25 -4.58 9.15 1.74
C ALA A 25 -3.67 8.01 2.25
N ALA A 26 -2.75 7.57 1.40
CA ALA A 26 -1.95 6.39 1.63
C ALA A 26 -0.73 6.80 2.44
N ASN A 27 -0.34 5.96 3.39
CA ASN A 27 0.90 6.15 4.11
C ASN A 27 2.05 6.04 3.11
N GLN A 28 2.94 7.03 3.10
CA GLN A 28 4.14 7.03 2.27
C GLN A 28 5.34 6.68 3.14
N GLY A 29 6.15 5.73 2.67
CA GLY A 29 7.33 5.30 3.40
C GLY A 29 8.27 4.50 2.52
N GLN A 30 9.45 4.22 3.08
CA GLN A 30 10.42 3.33 2.47
C GLN A 30 10.15 1.90 2.93
N ALA A 31 10.15 0.96 2.00
CA ALA A 31 10.16 -0.46 2.27
C ALA A 31 11.59 -1.02 2.18
N THR A 32 11.98 -1.83 3.15
CA THR A 32 13.16 -2.70 3.13
C THR A 32 12.74 -4.16 3.22
N TRP A 33 13.69 -5.07 3.38
CA TRP A 33 13.40 -6.45 3.68
C TRP A 33 14.37 -7.05 4.71
N TYR A 34 13.89 -8.07 5.42
CA TYR A 34 14.63 -8.81 6.44
C TYR A 34 14.35 -10.31 6.35
N HIS A 35 15.23 -11.14 6.93
CA HIS A 35 14.93 -12.57 7.10
C HIS A 35 13.96 -12.76 8.26
N THR A 36 12.86 -13.46 8.01
CA THR A 36 11.78 -13.61 8.98
C THR A 36 12.12 -14.61 10.08
N GLY A 37 11.27 -14.64 11.11
CA GLY A 37 11.37 -15.58 12.21
C GLY A 37 10.25 -15.36 13.22
N MET A 38 10.59 -15.33 14.50
CA MET A 38 9.65 -15.01 15.56
C MET A 38 9.37 -13.51 15.61
N GLY A 39 8.17 -13.10 15.23
CA GLY A 39 7.77 -11.68 15.25
C GLY A 39 7.16 -11.21 16.57
N ALA A 40 7.08 -9.89 16.74
CA ALA A 40 6.47 -9.21 17.89
C ALA A 40 4.99 -9.57 18.13
N CYS A 41 4.29 -10.09 17.12
CA CYS A 41 2.94 -10.62 17.27
C CYS A 41 2.87 -12.02 17.89
N GLY A 42 4.00 -12.64 18.21
CA GLY A 42 4.07 -13.94 18.86
C GLY A 42 3.84 -15.14 17.92
N ALA A 43 3.98 -14.94 16.61
CA ALA A 43 3.90 -15.99 15.59
C ALA A 43 5.18 -16.07 14.75
N HIS A 44 5.49 -17.27 14.29
CA HIS A 44 6.65 -17.52 13.42
C HIS A 44 6.23 -17.39 11.96
N SER A 45 7.06 -16.74 11.16
CA SER A 45 6.87 -16.60 9.71
C SER A 45 8.13 -16.99 8.96
N ASN A 46 7.95 -17.45 7.71
CA ASN A 46 9.01 -17.85 6.80
C ASN A 46 9.27 -16.78 5.74
N ASP A 47 10.45 -16.83 5.11
CA ASP A 47 10.90 -15.82 4.15
C ASP A 47 10.00 -15.77 2.90
N GLU A 48 9.30 -16.85 2.59
CA GLU A 48 8.36 -16.93 1.47
C GLU A 48 6.96 -16.36 1.80
N ASP A 49 6.62 -16.21 3.08
CA ASP A 49 5.31 -15.66 3.47
C ASP A 49 5.21 -14.19 3.04
N HIS A 50 3.99 -13.69 2.81
CA HIS A 50 3.78 -12.26 2.58
C HIS A 50 3.49 -11.57 3.90
N VAL A 51 4.55 -11.15 4.59
CA VAL A 51 4.45 -10.54 5.91
C VAL A 51 5.27 -9.25 5.99
N VAL A 52 4.92 -8.42 6.97
CA VAL A 52 5.52 -7.10 7.19
C VAL A 52 5.72 -6.82 8.67
N ALA A 53 6.85 -6.20 8.97
CA ALA A 53 7.10 -5.48 10.22
C ALA A 53 6.72 -4.00 10.04
N LEU A 54 5.86 -3.49 10.93
CA LEU A 54 5.57 -2.05 10.98
C LEU A 54 6.63 -1.34 11.80
N SER A 55 6.85 -0.04 11.54
CA SER A 55 7.66 0.77 12.44
C SER A 55 7.10 0.78 13.86
N SER A 56 7.97 0.96 14.86
CA SER A 56 7.55 0.96 16.27
C SER A 56 6.45 1.96 16.57
N GLU A 57 6.45 3.11 15.90
CA GLU A 57 5.38 4.09 16.04
C GLU A 57 4.04 3.54 15.58
N GLU A 58 3.95 3.01 14.35
CA GLU A 58 2.68 2.49 13.81
C GLU A 58 2.21 1.25 14.58
N PHE A 59 3.14 0.35 14.93
CA PHE A 59 2.83 -0.85 15.70
C PHE A 59 2.22 -0.52 17.09
N SER A 60 2.67 0.56 17.74
CA SER A 60 2.17 0.96 19.06
C SER A 60 0.85 1.74 19.04
N ARG A 61 0.37 2.20 17.89
CA ARG A 61 -0.86 3.01 17.80
C ARG A 61 -2.11 2.18 18.04
N SER A 62 -2.13 0.92 17.63
CA SER A 62 -3.24 0.01 17.89
C SER A 62 -2.78 -1.45 17.82
N ASN A 63 -3.64 -2.39 18.21
CA ASN A 63 -3.35 -3.81 17.97
C ASN A 63 -3.49 -4.13 16.47
N HIS A 64 -2.37 -4.15 15.76
CA HIS A 64 -2.29 -4.40 14.33
C HIS A 64 -1.93 -5.85 13.97
N CYS A 65 -1.61 -6.68 14.97
CA CYS A 65 -1.20 -8.06 14.73
C CYS A 65 -2.23 -8.85 13.93
N PHE A 66 -1.74 -9.56 12.91
CA PHE A 66 -2.51 -10.39 11.99
C PHE A 66 -3.53 -9.63 11.14
N LYS A 67 -3.45 -8.30 11.10
CA LYS A 67 -4.18 -7.48 10.12
C LYS A 67 -3.35 -7.32 8.85
N HIS A 68 -4.00 -6.85 7.80
CA HIS A 68 -3.42 -6.71 6.48
C HIS A 68 -3.17 -5.26 6.12
N ILE A 69 -2.14 -5.05 5.31
CA ILE A 69 -1.94 -3.82 4.55
C ILE A 69 -1.75 -4.18 3.08
N VAL A 70 -2.18 -3.29 2.20
CA VAL A 70 -1.82 -3.35 0.78
C VAL A 70 -0.72 -2.34 0.53
N ILE A 71 0.37 -2.80 -0.09
CA ILE A 71 1.57 -2.02 -0.36
C ILE A 71 1.71 -1.88 -1.87
N HIS A 72 1.93 -0.67 -2.36
CA HIS A 72 2.05 -0.34 -3.78
C HIS A 72 3.42 0.22 -4.12
N HIS A 73 3.96 -0.20 -5.25
CA HIS A 73 5.21 0.32 -5.82
C HIS A 73 5.17 0.21 -7.34
N GLN A 74 5.36 1.31 -8.07
CA GLN A 74 5.52 1.31 -9.53
C GLN A 74 4.46 0.49 -10.30
N GLY A 75 3.19 0.56 -9.88
CA GLY A 75 2.08 -0.15 -10.52
C GLY A 75 1.94 -1.63 -10.11
N ARG A 76 2.77 -2.10 -9.18
CA ARG A 76 2.65 -3.41 -8.51
C ARG A 76 2.04 -3.21 -7.13
N ALA A 77 1.41 -4.27 -6.63
CA ALA A 77 0.84 -4.31 -5.29
C ALA A 77 1.06 -5.66 -4.62
N VAL A 78 1.16 -5.66 -3.30
CA VAL A 78 1.21 -6.86 -2.47
C VAL A 78 0.35 -6.67 -1.23
N ASP A 79 -0.48 -7.66 -0.93
CA ASP A 79 -1.17 -7.80 0.36
C ASP A 79 -0.22 -8.53 1.32
N ALA A 80 0.06 -7.93 2.47
CA ALA A 80 0.94 -8.49 3.48
C ALA A 80 0.31 -8.44 4.87
N THR A 81 0.56 -9.51 5.65
CA THR A 81 0.10 -9.63 7.03
C THR A 81 1.10 -8.99 7.99
N ILE A 82 0.61 -8.18 8.92
CA ILE A 82 1.42 -7.56 9.97
C ILE A 82 1.72 -8.61 11.05
N VAL A 83 2.99 -8.97 11.18
CA VAL A 83 3.45 -10.01 12.13
C VAL A 83 4.53 -9.52 13.09
N ASP A 84 5.12 -8.36 12.82
CA ASP A 84 6.31 -7.92 13.54
C ASP A 84 6.40 -6.40 13.70
N ARG A 85 7.40 -5.97 14.48
CA ARG A 85 7.73 -4.59 14.76
C ARG A 85 9.20 -4.32 14.43
N CYS A 86 9.44 -3.34 13.56
CA CYS A 86 10.77 -2.85 13.23
C CYS A 86 11.16 -1.67 14.14
N GLU A 87 12.07 -1.92 15.09
CA GLU A 87 12.55 -0.91 16.05
C GLU A 87 13.38 0.22 15.43
N GLY A 88 14.05 -0.06 14.31
CA GLY A 88 14.89 0.91 13.60
C GLY A 88 14.18 1.70 12.50
N CYS A 89 12.94 1.34 12.17
CA CYS A 89 12.23 1.92 11.04
C CYS A 89 11.65 3.29 11.38
N SER A 90 11.78 4.23 10.46
CA SER A 90 11.11 5.54 10.56
C SER A 90 9.59 5.37 10.48
N ARG A 91 8.84 6.42 10.86
CA ARG A 91 7.38 6.42 10.75
C ARG A 91 6.95 6.07 9.32
N PHE A 92 6.00 5.14 9.21
CA PHE A 92 5.48 4.59 7.96
C PHE A 92 6.45 3.76 7.10
N ALA A 93 7.72 3.63 7.50
CA ALA A 93 8.60 2.66 6.86
C ALA A 93 8.15 1.23 7.20
N LEU A 94 8.36 0.33 6.24
CA LEU A 94 7.98 -1.07 6.29
C LEU A 94 9.22 -1.95 6.16
N ASP A 95 9.29 -3.04 6.91
CA ASP A 95 10.31 -4.06 6.70
C ASP A 95 9.63 -5.37 6.30
N LEU A 96 9.79 -5.76 5.04
CA LEU A 96 9.04 -6.86 4.43
C LEU A 96 9.80 -8.18 4.53
N SER A 97 9.07 -9.29 4.50
CA SER A 97 9.72 -10.56 4.16
C SER A 97 10.29 -10.53 2.73
N PRO A 98 11.25 -11.41 2.39
CA PRO A 98 11.77 -11.50 1.04
C PRO A 98 10.68 -11.86 0.01
N GLY A 99 9.72 -12.68 0.40
CA GLY A 99 8.55 -13.06 -0.39
C GLY A 99 7.69 -11.85 -0.75
N ALA A 100 7.32 -11.03 0.24
CA ALA A 100 6.54 -9.81 0.01
C ALA A 100 7.31 -8.77 -0.81
N PHE A 101 8.59 -8.52 -0.49
CA PHE A 101 9.39 -7.51 -1.19
C PHE A 101 9.56 -7.85 -2.68
N LYS A 102 9.79 -9.12 -3.03
CA LYS A 102 9.91 -9.59 -4.43
C LYS A 102 8.67 -9.28 -5.29
N MET A 103 7.51 -9.13 -4.68
CA MET A 103 6.28 -8.77 -5.40
C MET A 103 6.32 -7.33 -5.91
N ILE A 104 7.08 -6.45 -5.27
CA ILE A 104 7.17 -5.03 -5.61
C ILE A 104 8.51 -4.63 -6.22
N ALA A 105 9.64 -5.21 -5.79
CA ALA A 105 10.98 -4.90 -6.27
C ALA A 105 11.93 -6.11 -6.12
N PRO A 106 13.00 -6.23 -6.92
CA PRO A 106 13.99 -7.30 -6.72
C PRO A 106 14.80 -7.05 -5.43
N LEU A 107 15.21 -8.11 -4.72
CA LEU A 107 15.88 -7.98 -3.42
C LEU A 107 17.19 -7.18 -3.46
N ASP A 108 17.90 -7.20 -4.59
CA ASP A 108 19.15 -6.47 -4.81
C ASP A 108 18.97 -4.95 -4.90
N ALA A 109 17.74 -4.47 -5.09
CA ALA A 109 17.41 -3.05 -4.92
C ALA A 109 17.56 -2.60 -3.46
N GLY A 110 17.36 -3.51 -2.50
CA GLY A 110 17.49 -3.29 -1.05
C GLY A 110 16.42 -2.40 -0.42
N THR A 111 15.91 -1.42 -1.17
CA THR A 111 14.92 -0.43 -0.72
C THR A 111 13.92 -0.13 -1.85
N ALA A 112 12.68 0.21 -1.49
CA ALA A 112 11.67 0.68 -2.43
C ALA A 112 10.81 1.78 -1.80
N GLU A 113 10.55 2.87 -2.52
CA GLU A 113 9.60 3.90 -2.09
C GLU A 113 8.16 3.42 -2.32
N VAL A 114 7.35 3.32 -1.28
CA VAL A 114 6.02 2.71 -1.33
C VAL A 114 4.93 3.62 -0.81
N THR A 115 3.72 3.38 -1.29
CA THR A 115 2.48 3.83 -0.65
C THR A 115 1.74 2.64 -0.11
N TRP A 116 1.10 2.75 1.05
CA TRP A 116 0.34 1.63 1.62
C TRP A 116 -0.85 2.09 2.46
N GLU A 117 -1.78 1.16 2.64
CA GLU A 117 -3.00 1.37 3.40
C GLU A 117 -3.38 0.14 4.22
N TYR A 118 -4.02 0.36 5.37
CA TYR A 118 -4.67 -0.70 6.14
C TYR A 118 -5.93 -1.19 5.41
N VAL A 119 -6.19 -2.50 5.48
CA VAL A 119 -7.40 -3.15 4.95
C VAL A 119 -8.46 -3.30 6.03
#